data_AF-A0A6V8C9U1-F1
#
_entry.id   AF-A0A6V8C9U1-F1
#
_cell.length_a   1.000
_cell.length_b   1.000
_cell.length_c   1.000
_cell.angle_alpha   90.00
_cell.angle_beta   90.00
_cell.angle_gamma   90.00
#
_symmetry.space_group_name_H-M   'P 1'
#
loop_
_entity.id
_entity.type
_entity.pdbx_description
1 polymer ?
#
loop_
_entity_poly.entity_id
_entity_poly.type
_entity_poly.pdbx_seq_one_letter_code
_entity_poly.pdbx_strand_id
1 'polypeptide(L)'
;MVDGDAMALRLLEAAATDRTWTVAASIESDLALSSRAAAMPHVCEVMETAVGDRWLSVALALASTLPLPAVVGVEDSGHLVLPSRDREGWSLVGDGAASLVAVLLAGLGRKGAVRQAGGWKRRTSIAPSDRSRWTGGGPLAEAVLTAVQATLPEAMDVRSGGLEAEPNLLLVQGRLGEARFSLGVRNSGTQAKTSLSARTDDPALAPRLEALLDAVDATLRPALTPS
;
A
#
# COMPACT_ATOMS: atom_id res chain seq x y z
N MET A 1 -16.41 4.89 -9.47
CA MET A 1 -15.46 3.79 -9.78
C MET A 1 -15.25 3.04 -8.47
N VAL A 2 -15.20 1.70 -8.49
CA VAL A 2 -14.79 0.90 -7.33
C VAL A 2 -13.31 0.64 -7.51
N ASP A 3 -12.47 0.97 -6.52
CA ASP A 3 -11.03 0.69 -6.56
C ASP A 3 -10.71 -0.69 -6.00
N GLY A 4 -9.47 -1.16 -6.20
CA GLY A 4 -9.05 -2.49 -5.77
C GLY A 4 -9.11 -2.68 -4.25
N ASP A 5 -8.84 -1.62 -3.48
CA ASP A 5 -8.87 -1.65 -2.03
C ASP A 5 -10.30 -1.94 -1.53
N ALA A 6 -11.32 -1.30 -2.11
CA ALA A 6 -12.73 -1.56 -1.81
C ALA A 6 -13.16 -2.99 -2.23
N MET A 7 -12.65 -3.49 -3.36
CA MET A 7 -12.91 -4.86 -3.82
C MET A 7 -12.34 -5.90 -2.84
N ALA A 8 -11.08 -5.76 -2.44
CA ALA A 8 -10.42 -6.66 -1.50
C ALA A 8 -11.11 -6.69 -0.14
N LEU A 9 -11.48 -5.51 0.39
CA LEU A 9 -12.20 -5.42 1.64
C LEU A 9 -13.56 -6.14 1.59
N ARG A 10 -14.30 -6.01 0.49
CA ARG A 10 -15.57 -6.74 0.31
C ARG A 10 -15.35 -8.25 0.32
N LEU A 11 -14.30 -8.73 -0.34
CA LEU A 11 -13.95 -10.16 -0.31
C LEU A 11 -13.66 -10.61 1.11
N LEU A 12 -12.85 -9.87 1.86
CA LEU A 12 -12.52 -10.19 3.25
C LEU A 12 -13.74 -10.14 4.18
N GLU A 13 -14.68 -9.21 3.98
CA GLU A 13 -15.93 -9.14 4.75
C GLU A 13 -16.89 -10.32 4.48
N ALA A 14 -16.80 -10.93 3.29
CA ALA A 14 -17.61 -12.09 2.88
C ALA A 14 -16.85 -13.42 2.96
N ALA A 15 -15.58 -13.36 3.33
CA ALA A 15 -14.67 -14.49 3.33
C ALA A 15 -15.10 -15.57 4.33
N ALA A 16 -14.69 -16.80 4.04
CA ALA A 16 -14.88 -17.90 4.96
C ALA A 16 -14.08 -17.65 6.25
N THR A 17 -14.75 -17.74 7.39
CA THR A 17 -14.17 -17.49 8.72
C THR A 17 -13.66 -18.77 9.40
N ASP A 18 -13.84 -19.92 8.75
CA ASP A 18 -13.29 -21.23 9.14
C ASP A 18 -11.82 -21.40 8.75
N ARG A 19 -11.24 -20.38 8.10
CA ARG A 19 -9.88 -20.34 7.58
C ARG A 19 -9.22 -19.03 7.96
N THR A 20 -7.90 -19.06 8.03
CA THR A 20 -7.09 -17.90 8.37
C THR A 20 -6.55 -17.24 7.11
N TRP A 21 -6.82 -15.95 6.96
CA TRP A 21 -6.47 -15.17 5.79
C TRP A 21 -5.13 -14.45 5.93
N THR A 22 -4.33 -14.51 4.87
CA THR A 22 -3.13 -13.67 4.68
C THR A 22 -3.40 -12.67 3.56
N VAL A 23 -3.15 -11.40 3.83
CA VAL A 23 -3.38 -10.29 2.89
C VAL A 23 -2.04 -9.68 2.50
N ALA A 24 -1.83 -9.44 1.22
CA ALA A 24 -0.73 -8.60 0.74
C ALA A 24 -1.31 -7.38 0.04
N ALA A 25 -0.92 -6.18 0.46
CA ALA A 25 -1.30 -4.94 -0.19
C ALA A 25 -0.06 -4.22 -0.71
N SER A 26 -0.17 -3.54 -1.85
CA SER A 26 0.93 -2.70 -2.34
C SER A 26 1.13 -1.47 -1.44
N ILE A 27 2.31 -0.87 -1.47
CA ILE A 27 2.58 0.44 -0.83
C ILE A 27 1.69 1.59 -1.36
N GLU A 28 0.96 1.38 -2.47
CA GLU A 28 0.03 2.34 -3.06
C GLU A 28 -1.42 2.15 -2.61
N SER A 29 -1.73 1.00 -2.03
CA SER A 29 -3.04 0.70 -1.43
C SER A 29 -3.33 1.62 -0.24
N ASP A 30 -4.61 1.93 -0.07
CA ASP A 30 -5.14 2.68 1.06
C ASP A 30 -4.77 1.96 2.38
N LEU A 31 -4.20 2.69 3.34
CA LEU A 31 -3.86 2.13 4.65
C LEU A 31 -5.09 1.63 5.41
N ALA A 32 -6.26 2.24 5.17
CA ALA A 32 -7.49 1.80 5.81
C ALA A 32 -7.87 0.37 5.44
N LEU A 33 -7.51 -0.12 4.23
CA LEU A 33 -7.69 -1.52 3.87
C LEU A 33 -6.90 -2.41 4.82
N SER A 34 -5.61 -2.09 5.00
CA SER A 34 -4.71 -2.89 5.83
C SER A 34 -5.12 -2.87 7.30
N SER A 35 -5.49 -1.70 7.83
CA SER A 35 -5.94 -1.57 9.22
C SER A 35 -7.26 -2.29 9.49
N ARG A 36 -8.20 -2.22 8.55
CA ARG A 36 -9.48 -2.94 8.67
C ARG A 36 -9.32 -4.44 8.53
N ALA A 37 -8.50 -4.90 7.57
CA ALA A 37 -8.18 -6.31 7.41
C ALA A 37 -7.53 -6.86 8.69
N ALA A 38 -6.53 -6.17 9.24
CA ALA A 38 -5.85 -6.59 10.47
C ALA A 38 -6.77 -6.64 11.71
N ALA A 39 -7.89 -5.90 11.70
CA ALA A 39 -8.89 -5.94 12.77
C ALA A 39 -9.92 -7.08 12.60
N MET A 40 -9.92 -7.81 11.48
CA MET A 40 -10.84 -8.92 11.25
C MET A 40 -10.34 -10.20 11.95
N PRO A 41 -11.18 -10.91 12.75
CA PRO A 41 -10.75 -12.08 13.50
C PRO A 41 -10.19 -13.24 12.65
N HIS A 42 -10.61 -13.34 11.39
CA HIS A 42 -10.19 -14.39 10.46
C HIS A 42 -8.96 -14.00 9.62
N VAL A 43 -8.38 -12.81 9.81
CA VAL A 43 -7.15 -12.37 9.13
C VAL A 43 -6.00 -12.45 10.13
N CYS A 44 -4.98 -13.28 9.86
CA CYS A 44 -3.81 -13.36 10.75
C CYS A 44 -2.72 -12.38 10.39
N GLU A 45 -2.60 -12.05 9.11
CA GLU A 45 -1.43 -11.36 8.60
C GLU A 45 -1.81 -10.42 7.47
N VAL A 46 -1.27 -9.20 7.55
CA VAL A 46 -1.37 -8.18 6.51
C VAL A 46 0.03 -7.67 6.21
N MET A 47 0.48 -7.93 4.99
CA MET A 47 1.81 -7.58 4.50
C MET A 47 1.73 -6.40 3.54
N GLU A 48 2.80 -5.62 3.50
CA GLU A 48 2.96 -4.54 2.54
C GLU A 48 4.07 -4.88 1.55
N THR A 49 3.82 -4.64 0.27
CA THR A 49 4.67 -5.07 -0.83
C THR A 49 4.95 -3.93 -1.81
N ALA A 50 5.96 -4.10 -2.66
CA ALA A 50 6.15 -3.23 -3.80
C ALA A 50 4.99 -3.34 -4.81
N VAL A 51 4.93 -2.42 -5.76
CA VAL A 51 3.88 -2.40 -6.78
C VAL A 51 4.15 -3.49 -7.81
N GLY A 52 3.14 -4.28 -8.11
CA GLY A 52 3.09 -5.32 -9.14
C GLY A 52 2.58 -6.65 -8.58
N ASP A 53 1.74 -7.33 -9.36
CA ASP A 53 1.25 -8.69 -9.08
C ASP A 53 2.36 -9.66 -8.67
N ARG A 54 3.55 -9.55 -9.27
CA ARG A 54 4.72 -10.35 -8.93
C ARG A 54 5.06 -10.26 -7.44
N TRP A 55 5.08 -9.06 -6.87
CA TRP A 55 5.48 -8.86 -5.48
C TRP A 55 4.39 -9.28 -4.50
N LEU A 56 3.13 -9.09 -4.88
CA LEU A 56 1.98 -9.65 -4.16
C LEU A 56 2.06 -11.18 -4.11
N SER A 57 2.29 -11.83 -5.25
CA SER A 57 2.43 -13.30 -5.34
C SER A 57 3.61 -13.82 -4.54
N VAL A 58 4.76 -13.12 -4.57
CA VAL A 58 5.95 -13.51 -3.78
C VAL A 58 5.65 -13.43 -2.28
N ALA A 59 5.01 -12.36 -1.80
CA ALA A 59 4.66 -12.22 -0.39
C ALA A 59 3.69 -13.31 0.08
N LEU A 60 2.76 -13.71 -0.78
CA LEU A 60 1.73 -14.71 -0.47
C LEU A 60 2.17 -16.15 -0.75
N ALA A 61 3.38 -16.36 -1.28
CA ALA A 61 3.82 -17.66 -1.80
C ALA A 61 3.69 -18.79 -0.76
N LEU A 62 4.12 -18.55 0.49
CA LEU A 62 4.05 -19.55 1.55
C LEU A 62 2.59 -19.90 1.92
N ALA A 63 1.75 -18.89 2.14
CA ALA A 63 0.33 -19.12 2.48
C ALA A 63 -0.45 -19.77 1.32
N SER A 64 0.03 -19.61 0.08
CA SER A 64 -0.57 -20.20 -1.12
C SER A 64 -0.33 -21.70 -1.28
N THR A 65 0.60 -22.31 -0.53
CA THR A 65 0.85 -23.76 -0.62
C THR A 65 -0.17 -24.61 0.14
N LEU A 66 -1.09 -23.98 0.88
CA LEU A 66 -2.13 -24.69 1.65
C LEU A 66 -3.14 -25.38 0.71
N PRO A 67 -3.80 -26.46 1.15
CA PRO A 67 -4.79 -27.17 0.33
C PRO A 67 -5.97 -26.31 -0.13
N LEU A 68 -6.34 -25.29 0.66
CA LEU A 68 -7.37 -24.30 0.36
C LEU A 68 -6.84 -22.91 0.76
N PRO A 69 -6.04 -22.25 -0.11
CA PRO A 69 -5.43 -20.98 0.23
C PRO A 69 -6.47 -19.91 0.52
N ALA A 70 -6.34 -19.29 1.68
CA ALA A 70 -7.10 -18.12 2.08
C ALA A 70 -6.16 -16.91 1.98
N VAL A 71 -5.91 -16.46 0.75
CA VAL A 71 -5.00 -15.35 0.49
C VAL A 71 -5.62 -14.37 -0.50
N VAL A 72 -5.26 -13.09 -0.36
CA VAL A 72 -5.61 -12.06 -1.33
C VAL A 72 -4.47 -11.06 -1.46
N GLY A 73 -4.01 -10.85 -2.69
CA GLY A 73 -3.13 -9.75 -3.05
C GLY A 73 -3.93 -8.63 -3.66
N VAL A 74 -3.60 -7.38 -3.36
CA VAL A 74 -4.34 -6.22 -3.86
C VAL A 74 -3.43 -5.05 -4.22
N GLU A 75 -3.71 -4.48 -5.38
CA GLU A 75 -3.28 -3.13 -5.75
C GLU A 75 -4.46 -2.17 -5.75
N ASP A 76 -4.17 -0.87 -5.59
CA ASP A 76 -5.20 0.15 -5.68
C ASP A 76 -5.85 0.26 -7.06
N SER A 77 -5.13 -0.17 -8.11
CA SER A 77 -5.55 -0.18 -9.50
C SER A 77 -6.79 -1.04 -9.79
N GLY A 78 -7.17 -1.94 -8.87
CA GLY A 78 -8.26 -2.90 -9.08
C GLY A 78 -7.80 -4.32 -9.40
N HIS A 79 -6.49 -4.52 -9.59
CA HIS A 79 -5.93 -5.87 -9.76
C HIS A 79 -5.89 -6.59 -8.42
N LEU A 80 -6.58 -7.74 -8.38
CA LEU A 80 -6.50 -8.68 -7.27
C LEU A 80 -5.72 -9.90 -7.72
N VAL A 81 -4.81 -10.35 -6.87
CA VAL A 81 -4.12 -11.62 -7.00
C VAL A 81 -4.85 -12.64 -6.13
N LEU A 82 -5.46 -13.63 -6.79
CA LEU A 82 -6.28 -14.65 -6.13
C LEU A 82 -5.72 -16.06 -6.39
N PRO A 83 -6.00 -17.03 -5.50
CA PRO A 83 -5.70 -18.43 -5.74
C PRO A 83 -6.44 -18.95 -6.97
N SER A 84 -5.68 -19.50 -7.91
CA SER A 84 -6.20 -20.22 -9.08
C SER A 84 -5.69 -21.65 -9.08
N ARG A 85 -6.58 -22.60 -9.36
CA ARG A 85 -6.24 -24.02 -9.35
C ARG A 85 -5.45 -24.38 -10.61
N ASP A 86 -4.31 -25.02 -10.42
CA ASP A 86 -3.49 -25.62 -11.48
C ASP A 86 -3.39 -27.14 -11.30
N ARG A 87 -2.89 -27.86 -12.31
CA ARG A 87 -2.67 -29.32 -12.30
C ARG A 87 -1.81 -29.78 -11.13
N GLU A 88 -0.80 -28.98 -10.76
CA GLU A 88 0.16 -29.33 -9.71
C GLU A 88 -0.20 -28.75 -8.34
N GLY A 89 -1.21 -27.88 -8.24
CA GLY A 89 -1.41 -27.13 -7.00
C GLY A 89 -2.28 -25.90 -7.12
N TRP A 90 -1.94 -24.91 -6.31
CA TRP A 90 -2.49 -23.56 -6.38
C TRP A 90 -1.43 -22.63 -6.94
N SER A 91 -1.87 -21.71 -7.78
CA SER A 91 -1.07 -20.59 -8.28
C SER A 91 -1.73 -19.28 -7.87
N LEU A 92 -0.97 -18.20 -7.94
CA LEU A 92 -1.45 -16.86 -7.65
C LEU A 92 -1.45 -16.05 -8.94
N VAL A 93 -2.62 -15.57 -9.35
CA VAL A 93 -2.79 -14.91 -10.64
C VAL A 93 -3.60 -13.64 -10.48
N GLY A 94 -3.13 -12.56 -11.10
CA GLY A 94 -3.95 -11.38 -11.39
C GLY A 94 -4.89 -11.68 -12.56
N ASP A 95 -6.17 -11.92 -12.29
CA ASP A 95 -7.18 -12.21 -13.29
C ASP A 95 -8.41 -11.32 -13.05
N GLY A 96 -8.67 -10.39 -13.98
CA GLY A 96 -9.77 -9.45 -13.86
C GLY A 96 -11.15 -10.09 -13.95
N ALA A 97 -11.32 -11.17 -14.70
CA ALA A 97 -12.58 -11.90 -14.80
C ALA A 97 -12.86 -12.67 -13.50
N ALA A 98 -11.86 -13.37 -12.96
CA ALA A 98 -11.96 -14.05 -11.68
C ALA A 98 -12.24 -13.05 -10.53
N SER A 99 -11.54 -11.91 -10.54
CA SER A 99 -11.74 -10.82 -9.57
C SER A 99 -13.17 -10.28 -9.62
N LEU A 100 -13.72 -10.05 -10.81
CA LEU A 100 -15.10 -9.59 -10.99
C LEU A 100 -16.09 -10.61 -10.42
N VAL A 101 -15.96 -11.89 -10.79
CA VAL A 101 -16.85 -12.96 -10.29
C VAL A 101 -16.77 -13.04 -8.78
N ALA A 102 -15.57 -13.08 -8.20
CA ALA A 102 -15.37 -13.14 -6.75
C ALA A 102 -16.04 -11.96 -6.03
N VAL A 103 -15.85 -10.73 -6.53
CA VAL A 103 -16.43 -9.52 -5.92
C VAL A 103 -17.96 -9.49 -6.05
N LEU A 104 -18.53 -10.00 -7.14
CA LEU A 104 -19.98 -10.13 -7.31
C LEU A 104 -20.54 -11.16 -6.32
N LEU A 105 -19.92 -12.34 -6.22
CA LEU A 105 -20.30 -13.39 -5.27
C LEU A 105 -20.25 -12.86 -3.82
N ALA A 106 -19.19 -12.14 -3.46
CA ALA A 106 -18.98 -11.57 -2.13
C ALA A 106 -19.99 -10.50 -1.71
N GLY A 107 -20.88 -10.06 -2.59
CA GLY A 107 -22.05 -9.35 -2.08
C GLY A 107 -23.36 -9.67 -2.77
N LEU A 108 -23.50 -10.91 -3.25
CA LEU A 108 -24.81 -11.52 -3.36
C LEU A 108 -25.54 -11.38 -2.01
N GLY A 109 -26.78 -10.90 -2.05
CA GLY A 109 -27.61 -10.72 -0.85
C GLY A 109 -27.28 -9.50 0.01
N ARG A 110 -26.19 -8.75 -0.25
CA ARG A 110 -25.89 -7.48 0.43
C ARG A 110 -26.63 -6.33 -0.26
N LYS A 111 -27.30 -5.47 0.53
CA LYS A 111 -27.87 -4.21 0.05
C LYS A 111 -26.85 -3.09 0.21
N GLY A 112 -26.70 -2.25 -0.81
CA GLY A 112 -25.82 -1.08 -0.80
C GLY A 112 -24.57 -1.24 -1.67
N ALA A 113 -23.84 -0.12 -1.85
CA ALA A 113 -22.62 -0.07 -2.63
C ALA A 113 -21.43 -0.69 -1.87
N VAL A 114 -20.38 -1.06 -2.62
CA VAL A 114 -19.09 -1.46 -2.03
C VAL A 114 -18.54 -0.28 -1.22
N ARG A 115 -18.27 -0.51 0.07
CA ARG A 115 -17.70 0.52 0.93
C ARG A 115 -16.23 0.72 0.55
N GLN A 116 -15.85 1.97 0.38
CA GLN A 116 -14.44 2.34 0.26
C GLN A 116 -13.69 1.93 1.55
N ALA A 117 -12.38 1.70 1.42
CA ALA A 117 -11.51 1.36 2.55
C ALA A 117 -11.63 2.43 3.64
N GLY A 118 -11.58 3.70 3.23
CA GLY A 118 -11.99 4.85 4.02
C GLY A 118 -10.83 5.66 4.60
N GLY A 119 -9.62 5.51 4.07
CA GLY A 119 -8.47 6.31 4.45
C GLY A 119 -8.27 7.50 3.51
N TRP A 120 -7.11 8.13 3.64
CA TRP A 120 -6.69 9.21 2.75
C TRP A 120 -5.31 8.89 2.19
N LYS A 121 -5.12 9.18 0.90
CA LYS A 121 -3.83 9.08 0.24
C LYS A 121 -3.66 10.19 -0.79
N ARG A 122 -2.45 10.70 -0.92
CA ARG A 122 -2.08 11.69 -1.94
C ARG A 122 -0.70 11.43 -2.47
N ARG A 123 -0.54 11.67 -3.78
CA ARG A 123 0.74 11.58 -4.49
C ARG A 123 1.02 12.90 -5.17
N THR A 124 2.23 13.41 -4.95
CA THR A 124 2.81 14.54 -5.69
C THR A 124 4.12 14.08 -6.34
N SER A 125 4.72 14.94 -7.16
CA SER A 125 5.99 14.61 -7.81
C SER A 125 6.85 15.85 -7.99
N ILE A 126 8.15 15.66 -7.78
CA ILE A 126 9.17 16.62 -8.17
C ILE A 126 9.56 16.30 -9.62
N ALA A 127 9.25 17.24 -10.52
CA ALA A 127 9.55 17.16 -11.94
C ALA A 127 9.94 18.56 -12.46
N PRO A 128 11.00 18.69 -13.27
CA PRO A 128 11.97 17.64 -13.62
C PRO A 128 12.81 17.22 -12.39
N SER A 129 13.33 15.99 -12.40
CA SER A 129 14.20 15.48 -11.35
C SER A 129 15.41 14.72 -11.92
N ASP A 130 16.60 15.04 -11.41
CA ASP A 130 17.82 14.25 -11.55
C ASP A 130 17.75 13.03 -10.61
N ARG A 131 17.23 11.93 -11.17
CA ARG A 131 17.02 10.67 -10.45
C ARG A 131 18.30 10.08 -9.85
N SER A 132 19.48 10.43 -10.39
CA SER A 132 20.75 9.91 -9.87
C SER A 132 21.06 10.39 -8.46
N ARG A 133 20.46 11.51 -8.04
CA ARG A 133 20.65 12.11 -6.72
C ARG A 133 19.83 11.43 -5.62
N TRP A 134 18.74 10.74 -5.97
CA TRP A 134 17.90 10.03 -5.02
C TRP A 134 18.14 8.52 -5.07
N THR A 135 18.60 7.95 -3.96
CA THR A 135 18.94 6.53 -3.83
C THR A 135 18.09 5.79 -2.79
N GLY A 136 17.11 6.46 -2.17
CA GLY A 136 16.36 5.91 -1.03
C GLY A 136 17.11 5.97 0.32
N GLY A 137 18.38 6.40 0.31
CA GLY A 137 19.22 6.52 1.51
C GLY A 137 20.11 7.76 1.51
N GLY A 138 21.06 7.80 2.44
CA GLY A 138 22.04 8.87 2.56
C GLY A 138 21.48 10.22 3.03
N PRO A 139 22.20 11.33 2.79
CA PRO A 139 21.86 12.64 3.38
C PRO A 139 20.47 13.16 3.00
N LEU A 140 19.97 12.87 1.79
CA LEU A 140 18.62 13.27 1.39
C LEU A 140 17.54 12.46 2.13
N ALA A 141 17.77 11.17 2.39
CA ALA A 141 16.85 10.38 3.21
C ALA A 141 16.84 10.87 4.66
N GLU A 142 18.01 11.19 5.24
CA GLU A 142 18.12 11.79 6.58
C GLU A 142 17.40 13.14 6.68
N ALA A 143 17.47 13.96 5.62
CA ALA A 143 16.73 15.21 5.54
C ALA A 143 15.22 14.99 5.51
N VAL A 144 14.73 13.96 4.81
CA VAL A 144 13.31 13.55 4.83
C VAL A 144 12.89 13.12 6.23
N LEU A 145 13.69 12.30 6.93
CA LEU A 145 13.38 11.89 8.30
C LEU A 145 13.34 13.09 9.27
N THR A 146 14.23 14.05 9.08
CA THR A 146 14.22 15.32 9.83
C THR A 146 12.94 16.11 9.56
N ALA A 147 12.50 16.19 8.30
CA ALA A 147 11.24 16.85 7.94
C ALA A 147 10.03 16.13 8.57
N VAL A 148 10.01 14.79 8.58
CA VAL A 148 8.97 14.01 9.26
C VAL A 148 8.90 14.35 10.74
N GLN A 149 10.03 14.34 11.45
CA GLN A 149 10.08 14.66 12.88
C GLN A 149 9.68 16.11 13.18
N ALA A 150 10.01 17.05 12.30
CA ALA A 150 9.67 18.46 12.48
C ALA A 150 8.18 18.74 12.20
N THR A 151 7.60 18.10 11.18
CA THR A 151 6.18 18.30 10.80
C THR A 151 5.23 17.49 11.68
N LEU A 152 5.65 16.32 12.14
CA LEU A 152 4.87 15.40 12.96
C LEU A 152 5.62 15.06 14.27
N PRO A 153 5.88 16.04 15.15
CA PRO A 153 6.68 15.83 16.36
C PRO A 153 6.10 14.82 17.36
N GLU A 154 4.79 14.61 17.32
CA GLU A 154 4.07 13.64 18.14
C GLU A 154 3.93 12.25 17.50
N ALA A 155 4.54 12.03 16.33
CA ALA A 155 4.50 10.72 15.69
C ALA A 155 5.15 9.65 16.57
N MET A 156 4.45 8.53 16.73
CA MET A 156 4.87 7.38 17.53
C MET A 156 5.25 6.21 16.63
N ASP A 157 6.07 5.29 17.15
CA ASP A 157 6.51 4.07 16.48
C ASP A 157 7.05 4.30 15.07
N VAL A 158 7.74 5.43 14.88
CA VAL A 158 8.26 5.84 13.58
C VAL A 158 9.40 4.90 13.18
N ARG A 159 9.18 4.19 12.08
CA ARG A 159 10.17 3.31 11.44
C ARG A 159 10.39 3.76 10.00
N SER A 160 11.62 3.62 9.53
CA SER A 160 11.96 3.88 8.14
C SER A 160 12.79 2.75 7.55
N GLY A 161 12.68 2.55 6.25
CA GLY A 161 13.40 1.52 5.51
C GLY A 161 13.03 1.53 4.03
N GLY A 162 13.56 0.57 3.29
CA GLY A 162 13.19 0.32 1.90
C GLY A 162 12.38 -0.96 1.75
N LEU A 163 12.08 -1.31 0.50
CA LEU A 163 11.64 -2.66 0.11
C LEU A 163 12.68 -3.22 -0.85
N GLU A 164 13.05 -4.49 -0.72
CA GLU A 164 14.04 -5.15 -1.61
C GLU A 164 13.69 -4.97 -3.09
N ALA A 165 12.40 -5.04 -3.38
CA ALA A 165 11.78 -4.84 -4.68
C ALA A 165 11.86 -3.41 -5.24
N GLU A 166 12.08 -2.41 -4.39
CA GLU A 166 12.06 -0.97 -4.72
C GLU A 166 13.34 -0.32 -4.17
N PRO A 167 14.50 -0.49 -4.85
CA PRO A 167 15.81 -0.13 -4.30
C PRO A 167 15.99 1.37 -4.04
N ASN A 168 15.17 2.24 -4.64
CA ASN A 168 15.20 3.69 -4.44
C ASN A 168 14.05 4.18 -3.54
N LEU A 169 13.38 3.29 -2.81
CA LEU A 169 12.29 3.67 -1.93
C LEU A 169 12.83 4.00 -0.53
N LEU A 170 12.52 5.21 -0.05
CA LEU A 170 12.41 5.46 1.37
C LEU A 170 10.94 5.35 1.76
N LEU A 171 10.62 4.39 2.62
CA LEU A 171 9.31 4.22 3.24
C LEU A 171 9.44 4.58 4.71
N VAL A 172 8.66 5.57 5.15
CA VAL A 172 8.51 5.95 6.55
C VAL A 172 7.10 5.56 6.98
N GLN A 173 6.97 4.93 8.13
CA GLN A 173 5.69 4.51 8.70
C GLN A 173 5.67 4.84 10.18
N GLY A 174 4.50 5.17 10.71
CA GLY A 174 4.32 5.43 12.14
C GLY A 174 2.86 5.62 12.49
N ARG A 175 2.61 6.17 13.67
CA ARG A 175 1.27 6.45 14.19
C ARG A 175 1.13 7.92 14.60
N LEU A 176 -0.07 8.46 14.43
CA LEU A 176 -0.52 9.73 15.00
C LEU A 176 -1.76 9.44 15.85
N GLY A 177 -1.55 9.32 17.17
CA GLY A 177 -2.53 8.69 18.05
C GLY A 177 -2.75 7.23 17.66
N GLU A 178 -4.00 6.85 17.38
CA GLU A 178 -4.33 5.48 16.95
C GLU A 178 -4.25 5.26 15.44
N ALA A 179 -4.16 6.34 14.65
CA ALA A 179 -4.15 6.27 13.20
C ALA A 179 -2.74 5.96 12.69
N ARG A 180 -2.64 5.11 11.68
CA ARG A 180 -1.39 4.81 10.99
C ARG A 180 -1.16 5.84 9.88
N PHE A 181 0.09 6.25 9.71
CA PHE A 181 0.51 7.00 8.53
C PHE A 181 1.68 6.32 7.83
N SER A 182 1.84 6.63 6.55
CA SER A 182 3.00 6.24 5.75
C SER A 182 3.37 7.33 4.76
N LEU A 183 4.68 7.56 4.60
CA LEU A 183 5.29 8.41 3.58
C LEU A 183 6.23 7.56 2.72
N GLY A 184 6.10 7.66 1.41
CA GLY A 184 6.97 7.01 0.43
C GLY A 184 7.64 8.06 -0.45
N VAL A 185 8.96 7.93 -0.63
CA VAL A 185 9.74 8.72 -1.60
C VAL A 185 10.47 7.76 -2.52
N ARG A 186 10.18 7.83 -3.83
CA ARG A 186 10.78 6.93 -4.82
C ARG A 186 10.92 7.57 -6.19
N ASN A 187 11.94 7.17 -6.94
CA ASN A 187 12.06 7.54 -8.34
C ASN A 187 10.99 6.86 -9.19
N SER A 188 10.45 7.57 -10.18
CA SER A 188 9.65 6.93 -11.22
C SER A 188 10.52 6.07 -12.13
N GLY A 189 10.03 4.88 -12.48
CA GLY A 189 10.70 3.99 -13.43
C GLY A 189 10.70 4.53 -14.87
N THR A 190 9.64 5.24 -15.27
CA THR A 190 9.41 5.64 -16.67
C THR A 190 9.69 7.11 -16.97
N GLN A 191 9.64 7.98 -15.96
CA GLN A 191 9.77 9.43 -16.13
C GLN A 191 10.89 10.00 -15.23
N ALA A 192 11.48 11.12 -15.64
CA ALA A 192 12.45 11.88 -14.84
C ALA A 192 11.76 12.67 -13.72
N LYS A 193 11.11 11.93 -12.80
CA LYS A 193 10.40 12.47 -11.64
C LYS A 193 10.69 11.63 -10.39
N THR A 194 10.72 12.28 -9.24
CA THR A 194 10.68 11.62 -7.93
C THR A 194 9.29 11.79 -7.35
N SER A 195 8.65 10.67 -7.04
CA SER A 195 7.30 10.59 -6.49
C SER A 195 7.34 10.70 -4.97
N LEU A 196 6.47 11.54 -4.44
CA LEU A 196 6.20 11.65 -3.00
C LEU A 196 4.77 11.16 -2.78
N SER A 197 4.58 10.21 -1.86
CA SER A 197 3.25 9.69 -1.54
C SER A 197 3.05 9.65 -0.04
N ALA A 198 1.95 10.21 0.45
CA ALA A 198 1.55 10.10 1.84
C ALA A 198 0.17 9.45 1.95
N ARG A 199 -0.05 8.68 3.00
CA ARG A 199 -1.32 8.01 3.27
C ARG A 199 -1.55 7.83 4.77
N THR A 200 -2.81 7.76 5.16
CA THR A 200 -3.30 7.55 6.52
C THR A 200 -4.59 6.75 6.50
N ASP A 201 -4.82 5.92 7.52
CA ASP A 201 -6.09 5.21 7.70
C ASP A 201 -7.18 6.07 8.35
N ASP A 202 -6.83 7.27 8.83
CA ASP A 202 -7.77 8.30 9.30
C ASP A 202 -7.75 9.54 8.38
N PRO A 203 -8.81 9.78 7.58
CA PRO A 203 -8.92 10.95 6.71
C PRO A 203 -8.87 12.30 7.44
N ALA A 204 -9.19 12.36 8.73
CA ALA A 204 -9.11 13.60 9.50
C ALA A 204 -7.67 14.14 9.58
N LEU A 205 -6.67 13.28 9.41
CA LEU A 205 -5.26 13.66 9.40
C LEU A 205 -4.78 14.20 8.04
N ALA A 206 -5.61 14.19 6.99
CA ALA A 206 -5.23 14.63 5.65
C ALA A 206 -4.47 15.97 5.62
N PRO A 207 -4.93 17.06 6.29
CA PRO A 207 -4.20 18.34 6.26
C PRO A 207 -2.77 18.25 6.81
N ARG A 208 -2.53 17.36 7.77
CA ARG A 208 -1.21 17.14 8.36
C ARG A 208 -0.28 16.40 7.42
N LEU A 209 -0.80 15.39 6.72
CA LEU A 209 -0.03 14.62 5.75
C LEU A 209 0.23 15.45 4.48
N GLU A 210 -0.65 16.38 4.12
CA GLU A 210 -0.39 17.38 3.08
C GLU A 210 0.76 18.32 3.48
N ALA A 211 0.74 18.86 4.70
CA ALA A 211 1.84 19.67 5.21
C ALA A 211 3.18 18.90 5.23
N LEU A 212 3.14 17.59 5.52
CA LEU A 212 4.33 16.73 5.41
C LEU A 212 4.82 16.60 3.97
N LEU A 213 3.91 16.37 3.01
CA LEU A 213 4.28 16.32 1.59
C LEU A 213 4.94 17.62 1.14
N ASP A 214 4.39 18.77 1.54
CA ASP A 214 4.93 20.09 1.19
C ASP A 214 6.31 20.32 1.83
N ALA A 215 6.52 19.92 3.09
CA ALA A 215 7.80 20.02 3.77
C ALA A 215 8.88 19.12 3.11
N VAL A 216 8.51 17.90 2.74
CA VAL A 216 9.40 16.97 2.04
C VAL A 216 9.72 17.47 0.63
N ASP A 217 8.73 18.00 -0.08
CA ASP A 217 8.93 18.62 -1.40
C ASP A 217 9.89 19.80 -1.32
N ALA A 218 9.69 20.72 -0.37
CA ALA A 218 10.57 21.87 -0.16
C ALA A 218 12.01 21.46 0.20
N THR A 219 12.17 20.35 0.93
CA THR A 219 13.48 19.79 1.30
C THR A 219 14.20 19.19 0.10
N LEU A 220 13.49 18.42 -0.73
CA LEU A 220 14.10 17.64 -1.81
C LEU A 220 14.20 18.40 -3.13
N ARG A 221 13.24 19.27 -3.45
CA ARG A 221 13.16 19.94 -4.77
C ARG A 221 14.43 20.70 -5.14
N PRO A 222 15.08 21.49 -4.27
CA PRO A 222 16.33 22.17 -4.61
C PRO A 222 17.47 21.20 -4.93
N ALA A 223 17.52 20.06 -4.23
CA ALA A 223 18.56 19.06 -4.41
C ALA A 223 18.32 18.17 -5.64
N LEU A 224 17.05 17.92 -6.00
CA LEU A 224 16.70 16.99 -7.07
C LEU A 224 16.47 17.67 -8.43
N THR A 225 16.23 18.98 -8.48
CA THR A 225 16.02 19.67 -9.76
C THR A 225 17.36 19.79 -10.52
N PRO A 226 17.41 19.44 -11.82
CA PRO A 226 18.59 19.67 -12.64
C PRO A 226 19.00 21.15 -12.64
N SER A 227 20.31 21.39 -12.68
CA SER A 227 20.88 22.75 -12.80
C SER A 227 20.71 23.32 -14.19
#